data_AF-A0A6L8F0M2-F1
#
_entry.id   AF-A0A6L8F0M2-F1
#
_cell.length_a   1.000
_cell.length_b   1.000
_cell.length_c   1.000
_cell.angle_alpha   90.00
_cell.angle_beta   90.00
_cell.angle_gamma   90.00
#
_symmetry.space_group_name_H-M   'P 1'
#
loop_
_entity.id
_entity.type
_entity.pdbx_description
1 polymer ?
#
loop_
_entity_poly.entity_id
_entity_poly.type
_entity_poly.pdbx_seq_one_letter_code
_entity_poly.pdbx_strand_id
1 'polypeptide(L)'
;MFTIEKRIMLTLFLGIIFCVYGCGKSFDDSAAELGLVFDSPAASDRPMSSFKMDVLPILTQRCAFAGCHVADGPEDVDLRTYATLQKGSEHGPIVIVGDARESELVEEIVKGKMPPEGPPLEAAEIQYIIDWINEGAKDN
;
A
#
# COMPACT_ATOMS: atom_id res chain seq x y z
N MET A 1 34.50 -35.03 51.52
CA MET A 1 33.81 -36.03 50.70
C MET A 1 32.87 -35.29 49.73
N PHE A 2 33.44 -34.51 48.81
CA PHE A 2 32.77 -33.52 47.96
C PHE A 2 32.94 -33.93 46.49
N THR A 3 32.04 -34.76 45.96
CA THR A 3 31.99 -35.03 44.50
C THR A 3 30.65 -35.56 44.00
N ILE A 4 29.63 -35.61 44.87
CA ILE A 4 28.24 -35.88 44.49
C ILE A 4 27.58 -34.63 43.87
N GLU A 5 28.06 -33.43 44.23
CA GLU A 5 27.42 -32.18 43.81
C GLU A 5 27.55 -31.86 42.32
N LYS A 6 28.58 -32.35 41.63
CA LYS A 6 28.79 -32.03 40.20
C LYS A 6 27.97 -32.89 39.24
N ARG A 7 27.43 -34.03 39.68
CA ARG A 7 26.56 -34.89 38.85
C ARG A 7 25.07 -34.56 39.01
N ILE A 8 24.68 -33.95 40.13
CA ILE A 8 23.31 -33.46 40.37
C ILE A 8 23.06 -32.14 39.61
N MET A 9 24.10 -31.35 39.38
CA MET A 9 23.98 -30.09 38.62
C MET A 9 23.69 -30.30 37.12
N LEU A 10 24.06 -31.45 36.53
CA LEU A 10 23.81 -31.75 35.12
C LEU A 10 22.43 -32.39 34.87
N THR A 11 21.79 -32.95 35.90
CA THR A 11 20.42 -33.48 35.80
C THR A 11 19.35 -32.45 36.19
N LEU A 12 19.73 -31.35 36.86
CA LEU A 12 18.83 -30.22 37.10
C LEU A 12 18.60 -29.30 35.88
N PHE A 13 19.40 -29.42 34.81
CA PHE A 13 19.17 -28.67 33.57
C PHE A 13 18.17 -29.34 32.60
N LEU A 14 17.78 -30.59 32.83
CA LEU A 14 16.82 -31.32 31.98
C LEU A 14 15.48 -31.63 32.68
N GLY A 15 15.32 -31.30 33.98
CA GLY A 15 14.11 -31.61 34.76
C GLY A 15 13.25 -30.40 35.18
N ILE A 16 13.69 -29.16 34.89
CA ILE A 16 12.92 -27.93 35.19
C ILE A 16 12.00 -27.53 34.01
N ILE A 17 12.08 -28.24 32.88
CA ILE A 17 11.26 -27.94 31.68
C ILE A 17 9.79 -28.44 31.82
N PHE A 18 9.41 -29.19 32.86
CA PHE A 18 8.06 -29.80 32.90
C PHE A 18 7.21 -29.60 34.18
N CYS A 19 7.66 -28.87 35.21
CA CYS A 19 6.92 -28.81 36.50
C CYS A 19 6.52 -27.41 37.02
N VAL A 20 6.71 -26.30 36.29
CA VAL A 20 6.34 -24.96 36.80
C VAL A 20 4.91 -24.52 36.44
N TYR A 21 4.20 -25.15 35.50
CA TYR A 21 2.90 -24.64 35.05
C TYR A 21 1.73 -25.62 35.18
N GLY A 22 1.84 -26.59 36.08
CA GLY A 22 0.76 -27.52 36.41
C GLY A 22 0.28 -27.35 37.84
N CYS A 23 -0.59 -26.37 38.10
CA CYS A 23 -1.52 -26.46 39.22
C CYS A 23 -2.87 -25.86 38.81
N GLY A 24 -3.87 -26.73 38.67
CA GLY A 24 -5.19 -26.40 38.19
C GLY A 24 -5.96 -25.45 39.11
N LYS A 25 -6.66 -24.53 38.48
CA LYS A 25 -8.00 -24.11 38.87
C LYS A 25 -8.87 -24.10 37.61
N SER A 26 -9.86 -24.97 37.59
CA SER A 26 -10.97 -24.90 36.63
C SER A 26 -11.81 -23.68 36.99
N PHE A 27 -11.92 -22.72 36.07
CA PHE A 27 -12.94 -21.68 36.06
C PHE A 27 -13.29 -21.39 34.60
N ASP A 28 -14.29 -22.12 34.11
CA ASP A 28 -15.02 -21.84 32.89
C ASP A 28 -15.81 -20.54 33.09
N ASP A 29 -15.17 -19.40 32.79
CA ASP A 29 -15.78 -18.11 32.45
C ASP A 29 -14.65 -17.15 32.08
N SER A 30 -14.40 -16.95 30.78
CA SER A 30 -13.52 -15.87 30.28
C SER A 30 -13.79 -15.58 28.80
N ALA A 31 -14.91 -14.90 28.56
CA ALA A 31 -14.84 -13.74 27.69
C ALA A 31 -14.11 -12.63 28.47
N ALA A 32 -12.85 -12.32 28.10
CA ALA A 32 -12.20 -10.99 28.22
C ALA A 32 -10.67 -11.06 28.01
N GLU A 33 -10.23 -10.38 26.94
CA GLU A 33 -9.04 -9.51 26.87
C GLU A 33 -7.62 -10.11 26.78
N LEU A 34 -7.24 -10.52 25.57
CA LEU A 34 -6.04 -10.03 24.87
C LEU A 34 -6.16 -10.39 23.38
N GLY A 35 -7.28 -9.93 22.81
CA GLY A 35 -7.49 -9.97 21.37
C GLY A 35 -6.51 -9.00 20.72
N LEU A 36 -5.51 -9.54 20.02
CA LEU A 36 -4.89 -8.81 18.93
C LEU A 36 -5.98 -8.60 17.87
N VAL A 37 -6.77 -7.55 18.06
CA VAL A 37 -7.56 -6.93 17.00
C VAL A 37 -6.55 -6.49 15.96
N PHE A 38 -6.45 -7.25 14.88
CA PHE A 38 -6.08 -6.66 13.60
C PHE A 38 -7.18 -5.67 13.29
N ASP A 39 -6.99 -4.45 13.78
CA ASP A 39 -7.71 -3.29 13.29
C ASP A 39 -7.30 -3.16 11.83
N SER A 40 -8.03 -3.85 10.97
CA SER A 40 -7.94 -3.64 9.53
C SER A 40 -8.23 -2.16 9.36
N PRO A 41 -7.33 -1.35 8.76
CA PRO A 41 -7.65 0.02 8.48
C PRO A 41 -8.96 0.01 7.71
N ALA A 42 -9.97 0.67 8.27
CA ALA A 42 -11.29 0.74 7.68
C ALA A 42 -11.10 1.09 6.20
N ALA A 43 -11.60 0.22 5.32
CA ALA A 43 -11.81 0.59 3.93
C ALA A 43 -12.56 1.92 3.98
N SER A 44 -11.95 2.95 3.37
CA SER A 44 -12.48 4.30 3.35
C SER A 44 -13.96 4.25 2.99
N ASP A 45 -14.85 4.80 3.83
CA ASP A 45 -16.28 4.97 3.51
C ASP A 45 -16.51 6.04 2.41
N ARG A 46 -15.42 6.47 1.75
CA ARG A 46 -15.45 7.29 0.56
C ARG A 46 -15.98 6.41 -0.59
N PRO A 47 -16.88 6.94 -1.44
CA PRO A 47 -17.25 6.27 -2.68
C PRO A 47 -16.01 5.96 -3.52
N MET A 48 -16.06 4.84 -4.24
CA MET A 48 -14.99 4.44 -5.17
C MET A 48 -14.70 5.56 -6.17
N SER A 49 -13.43 5.79 -6.44
CA SER A 49 -12.93 6.84 -7.32
C SER A 49 -13.42 6.62 -8.75
N SER A 50 -13.85 7.70 -9.41
CA SER A 50 -14.24 7.71 -10.83
C SER A 50 -13.10 8.24 -11.68
N PHE A 51 -12.72 7.50 -12.72
CA PHE A 51 -11.76 8.00 -13.69
C PHE A 51 -12.26 9.30 -14.32
N LYS A 52 -13.53 9.33 -14.75
CA LYS A 52 -14.07 10.47 -15.47
C LYS A 52 -14.23 11.72 -14.60
N MET A 53 -14.64 11.54 -13.35
CA MET A 53 -14.99 12.66 -12.46
C MET A 53 -13.84 13.13 -11.59
N ASP A 54 -12.97 12.20 -11.15
CA ASP A 54 -11.94 12.50 -10.15
C ASP A 54 -10.54 12.55 -10.79
N VAL A 55 -10.19 11.58 -11.64
CA VAL A 55 -8.80 11.43 -12.15
C VAL A 55 -8.55 12.21 -13.43
N LEU A 56 -9.40 12.05 -14.45
CA LEU A 56 -9.23 12.64 -15.76
C LEU A 56 -9.15 14.19 -15.71
N PRO A 57 -9.94 14.90 -14.89
CA PRO A 57 -9.77 16.35 -14.75
C PRO A 57 -8.39 16.72 -14.22
N ILE A 58 -7.82 15.96 -13.29
CA ILE A 58 -6.47 16.21 -12.77
C ILE A 58 -5.45 16.03 -13.90
N LEU A 59 -5.50 14.89 -14.59
CA LEU A 59 -4.56 14.58 -15.67
C LEU A 59 -4.62 15.61 -16.81
N THR A 60 -5.83 16.01 -17.22
CA THR A 60 -6.01 16.97 -18.33
C THR A 60 -5.61 18.39 -17.96
N GLN A 61 -5.79 18.80 -16.70
CA GLN A 61 -5.41 20.14 -16.24
C GLN A 61 -3.94 20.26 -15.88
N ARG A 62 -3.32 19.17 -15.38
CA ARG A 62 -1.97 19.19 -14.82
C ARG A 62 -0.90 18.58 -15.73
N CYS A 63 -1.27 17.75 -16.70
CA CYS A 63 -0.31 16.94 -17.46
C CYS A 63 -0.58 16.92 -18.97
N ALA A 64 -1.84 16.81 -19.39
CA ALA A 64 -2.23 16.60 -20.78
C ALA A 64 -2.47 17.91 -21.55
N PHE A 65 -1.51 18.83 -21.48
CA PHE A 65 -1.50 20.08 -22.25
C PHE A 65 -0.41 20.08 -23.32
N ALA A 66 -0.50 21.02 -24.27
CA ALA A 66 0.38 21.07 -25.44
C ALA A 66 1.86 21.11 -25.05
N GLY A 67 2.66 20.18 -25.60
CA GLY A 67 4.09 20.04 -25.30
C GLY A 67 4.43 19.13 -24.12
N CYS A 68 3.42 18.67 -23.37
CA CYS A 68 3.55 17.66 -22.33
C CYS A 68 2.85 16.37 -22.77
N HIS A 69 2.02 15.75 -21.94
CA HIS A 69 1.52 14.39 -22.17
C HIS A 69 0.24 14.34 -23.01
N VAL A 70 0.38 14.73 -24.28
CA VAL A 70 -0.65 14.65 -25.34
C VAL A 70 -0.14 13.74 -26.47
N ALA A 71 -0.90 13.58 -27.55
CA ALA A 71 -0.37 12.90 -28.74
C ALA A 71 0.94 13.55 -29.19
N ASP A 72 1.92 12.71 -29.51
CA ASP A 72 3.28 13.10 -29.89
C ASP A 72 4.03 13.89 -28.80
N GLY A 73 3.60 13.75 -27.54
CA GLY A 73 4.26 14.30 -26.35
C GLY A 73 5.52 13.54 -25.94
N PRO A 74 6.22 14.00 -24.88
CA PRO A 74 7.38 13.31 -24.33
C PRO A 74 7.06 11.86 -23.93
N GLU A 75 8.02 10.97 -24.13
CA GLU A 75 7.96 9.53 -23.77
C GLU A 75 6.80 8.75 -24.44
N ASP A 76 6.20 9.28 -25.51
CA ASP A 76 4.99 8.74 -26.18
C ASP A 76 3.81 8.52 -25.21
N VAL A 77 3.74 9.30 -24.13
CA VAL A 77 2.66 9.22 -23.13
C VAL A 77 1.56 10.23 -23.43
N ASP A 78 0.33 9.74 -23.59
CA ASP A 78 -0.87 10.55 -23.83
C ASP A 78 -1.93 10.33 -22.74
N LEU A 79 -2.13 11.33 -21.89
CA LEU A 79 -3.01 11.27 -20.71
C LEU A 79 -4.39 11.87 -20.95
N ARG A 80 -4.76 12.16 -22.21
CA ARG A 80 -6.03 12.85 -22.54
C ARG A 80 -7.26 11.95 -22.41
N THR A 81 -7.10 10.64 -22.48
CA THR A 81 -8.21 9.68 -22.44
C THR A 81 -7.82 8.43 -21.68
N TYR A 82 -8.80 7.65 -21.23
CA TYR A 82 -8.55 6.35 -20.60
C TYR A 82 -7.78 5.41 -21.53
N ALA A 83 -8.20 5.33 -22.80
CA ALA A 83 -7.60 4.44 -23.79
C ALA A 83 -6.12 4.76 -24.05
N THR A 84 -5.77 6.05 -24.14
CA THR A 84 -4.39 6.48 -24.36
C THR A 84 -3.54 6.31 -23.10
N LEU A 85 -4.10 6.58 -21.92
CA LEU A 85 -3.43 6.32 -20.65
C LEU A 85 -3.14 4.82 -20.45
N GLN A 86 -4.08 3.95 -20.83
CA GLN A 86 -3.90 2.49 -20.74
C GLN A 86 -2.87 1.95 -21.73
N LYS A 87 -2.70 2.60 -22.89
CA LYS A 87 -1.64 2.26 -23.86
C LYS A 87 -0.25 2.38 -23.21
N GLY A 88 -0.08 3.34 -22.31
CA GLY A 88 1.20 3.60 -21.64
C GLY A 88 2.18 4.40 -22.49
N SER A 89 3.47 4.25 -22.18
CA SER A 89 4.59 4.83 -22.92
C SER A 89 5.13 3.85 -23.95
N GLU A 90 6.15 4.26 -24.72
CA GLU A 90 6.91 3.33 -25.55
C GLU A 90 7.67 2.26 -24.76
N HIS A 91 7.88 2.48 -23.45
CA HIS A 91 8.58 1.57 -22.54
C HIS A 91 7.65 0.61 -21.80
N GLY A 92 6.33 0.80 -21.89
CA GLY A 92 5.33 -0.09 -21.30
C GLY A 92 4.26 0.65 -20.49
N PRO A 93 3.56 -0.07 -19.59
CA PRO A 93 2.49 0.53 -18.80
C PRO A 93 3.05 1.50 -17.75
N ILE A 94 2.45 2.70 -17.69
CA ILE A 94 2.75 3.71 -16.67
C ILE A 94 1.83 3.60 -15.44
N VAL A 95 0.77 2.80 -15.56
CA VAL A 95 -0.17 2.46 -14.48
C VAL A 95 -0.19 0.95 -14.32
N ILE A 96 0.13 0.49 -13.12
CA ILE A 96 0.03 -0.90 -12.70
C ILE A 96 -1.27 -1.06 -11.92
N VAL A 97 -2.25 -1.70 -12.54
CA VAL A 97 -3.59 -1.87 -11.97
C VAL A 97 -3.51 -2.56 -10.60
N GLY A 98 -4.05 -1.92 -9.57
CA GLY A 98 -4.03 -2.43 -8.19
C GLY A 98 -2.74 -2.15 -7.42
N ASP A 99 -1.72 -1.55 -8.04
CA ASP A 99 -0.47 -1.18 -7.36
C ASP A 99 -0.01 0.23 -7.75
N ALA A 100 -0.55 1.23 -7.06
CA ALA A 100 -0.15 2.62 -7.23
C ALA A 100 1.32 2.86 -6.88
N ARG A 101 1.91 2.05 -5.99
CA ARG A 101 3.30 2.24 -5.55
C ARG A 101 4.30 1.87 -6.64
N GLU A 102 4.00 0.85 -7.43
CA GLU A 102 4.82 0.42 -8.58
C GLU A 102 4.41 1.11 -9.89
N SER A 103 3.46 2.04 -9.85
CA SER A 103 3.02 2.80 -11.03
C SER A 103 3.92 4.01 -11.26
N GLU A 104 4.60 4.06 -12.40
CA GLU A 104 5.48 5.16 -12.80
C GLU A 104 4.77 6.53 -12.76
N LEU A 105 3.49 6.58 -13.14
CA LEU A 105 2.66 7.78 -13.04
C LEU A 105 2.70 8.39 -11.63
N VAL A 106 2.53 7.56 -10.59
CA VAL A 106 2.52 8.03 -9.19
C VAL A 106 3.93 8.34 -8.72
N GLU A 107 4.91 7.53 -9.11
CA GLU A 107 6.31 7.72 -8.75
C GLU A 107 6.83 9.10 -9.20
N GLU A 108 6.57 9.48 -10.46
CA GLU A 108 7.05 10.73 -11.03
C GLU A 108 6.34 11.96 -10.43
N ILE A 109 5.05 11.83 -10.09
CA ILE A 109 4.29 12.87 -9.36
C ILE A 109 4.86 13.06 -7.95
N VAL A 110 5.04 11.98 -7.18
CA VAL A 110 5.49 12.04 -5.78
C VAL A 110 6.95 12.49 -5.66
N LYS A 111 7.79 12.17 -6.65
CA LYS A 111 9.16 12.70 -6.74
C LYS A 111 9.21 14.19 -7.10
N GLY A 112 8.07 14.80 -7.45
CA GLY A 112 7.99 16.19 -7.86
C GLY A 112 8.63 16.47 -9.22
N LYS A 113 8.80 15.44 -10.05
CA LYS A 113 9.27 15.60 -11.44
C LYS A 113 8.14 16.01 -12.37
N MET A 114 6.90 15.63 -12.03
CA MET A 114 5.70 16.00 -12.76
C MET A 114 4.72 16.78 -11.87
N PRO A 115 4.18 17.92 -12.34
CA PRO A 115 4.58 18.61 -13.56
C PRO A 115 5.99 19.26 -13.41
N PRO A 116 6.77 19.37 -14.51
CA PRO A 116 8.12 19.96 -14.46
C PRO A 116 8.09 21.48 -14.25
N GLU A 117 7.01 22.11 -14.69
CA GLU A 117 6.73 23.53 -14.51
C GLU A 117 5.40 23.71 -13.77
N GLY A 118 5.36 24.73 -12.91
CA GLY A 118 4.17 25.04 -12.11
C GLY A 118 4.19 24.40 -10.72
N PRO A 119 3.12 24.62 -9.93
CA PRO A 119 3.03 24.05 -8.60
C PRO A 119 2.82 22.53 -8.66
N PRO A 120 3.35 21.78 -7.68
CA PRO A 120 3.06 20.35 -7.56
C PRO A 120 1.56 20.12 -7.35
N LEU A 121 1.13 18.89 -7.61
CA LEU A 121 -0.24 18.47 -7.29
C LEU A 121 -0.48 18.58 -5.78
N GLU A 122 -1.71 18.94 -5.41
CA GLU A 122 -2.15 18.90 -4.03
C GLU A 122 -2.22 17.46 -3.54
N ALA A 123 -1.99 17.22 -2.25
CA ALA A 123 -2.04 15.88 -1.67
C ALA A 123 -3.37 15.16 -1.94
N ALA A 124 -4.48 15.90 -1.99
CA ALA A 124 -5.79 15.34 -2.32
C ALA A 124 -5.89 14.88 -3.78
N GLU A 125 -5.32 15.64 -4.73
CA GLU A 125 -5.27 15.26 -6.16
C GLU A 125 -4.44 13.97 -6.33
N ILE A 126 -3.28 13.90 -5.68
CA ILE A 126 -2.42 12.70 -5.69
C ILE A 126 -3.18 11.51 -5.11
N GLN A 127 -3.91 11.70 -4.01
CA GLN A 127 -4.65 10.63 -3.37
C GLN A 127 -5.75 10.06 -4.27
N TYR A 128 -6.46 10.88 -5.05
CA TYR A 128 -7.45 10.37 -6.02
C TYR A 128 -6.83 9.46 -7.08
N ILE A 129 -5.63 9.81 -7.56
CA ILE A 129 -4.91 8.97 -8.54
C ILE A 129 -4.50 7.65 -7.88
N ILE A 130 -3.96 7.69 -6.65
CA ILE A 130 -3.54 6.51 -5.90
C ILE A 130 -4.74 5.58 -5.62
N ASP A 131 -5.83 6.14 -5.09
CA ASP A 131 -7.04 5.39 -4.74
C ASP A 131 -7.60 4.72 -5.99
N TRP A 132 -7.78 5.47 -7.08
CA TRP A 132 -8.29 4.94 -8.34
C TRP A 132 -7.42 3.79 -8.90
N ILE A 133 -6.08 3.90 -8.87
CA ILE A 133 -5.20 2.82 -9.33
C ILE A 133 -5.39 1.58 -8.45
N ASN A 134 -5.38 1.74 -7.13
CA ASN A 134 -5.52 0.65 -6.17
C ASN A 134 -6.92 -0.01 -6.23
N GLU A 135 -7.94 0.74 -6.59
CA GLU A 135 -9.32 0.28 -6.80
C GLU A 135 -9.54 -0.43 -8.16
N GLY A 136 -8.48 -0.58 -8.94
CA GLY A 136 -8.46 -1.35 -10.18
C GLY A 136 -8.49 -0.50 -11.44
N ALA A 137 -8.18 0.80 -11.36
CA ALA A 137 -7.96 1.70 -12.48
C ALA A 137 -9.08 1.62 -13.55
N LYS A 138 -10.34 1.63 -13.13
CA LYS A 138 -11.50 1.40 -14.02
C LYS A 138 -11.83 2.64 -14.83
N ASP A 139 -12.38 2.47 -16.03
CA ASP A 139 -12.99 3.56 -16.81
C ASP A 139 -14.45 3.75 -16.38
N ASN A 140 -14.68 4.57 -15.35
CA ASN A 140 -15.98 4.76 -14.68
C ASN A 140 -16.35 6.23 -14.46
#